data_AF-A0A9W9MZ78-F1
#
_entry.id   AF-A0A9W9MZ78-F1
#
_cell.length_a   1.000
_cell.length_b   1.000
_cell.length_c   1.000
_cell.angle_alpha   90.00
_cell.angle_beta   90.00
_cell.angle_gamma   90.00
#
_symmetry.space_group_name_H-M   'P 1'
#
loop_
_entity.id
_entity.type
_entity.pdbx_description
1 polymer ?
#
loop_
_entity_poly.entity_id
_entity_poly.type
_entity_poly.pdbx_seq_one_letter_code
_entity_poly.pdbx_strand_id
1 'polypeptide(L)'
;MTFDPQRSAELHNQILQHAWTGAGHDIASLPSTWWEEYSPVDLEPRLTPKLAQFLRSARSTPSRGKTIEDLGFNFLYFLSGLQDSDLLLQFPLLDREGDRFVYLYTATGCYTCDEEVGIVFDQDTELATYIPHWQFVQFSFDNPGCWMPLQQILGAYLEMINEGKVEICTEDKFPADQFFPWEYYQFTQRDIEKSITAFSRLLNAIEHRHRPPAQSAKIAINYPQSVLDEASTFNKSFVRSFLSALPSREIQFRYIAPGIRIQYFDEFKTQPFAALNAMRQNSSDGEDEENSEVEQIPFLLFRADGTNSSPWCPPYDNIDIPAGLYIEEIDENRADDFGNMSRLLLPFDIGCKGYARDSTGRQIGSNAHDLYQACSVNGFLGLHGVQLHKVLLNWAERVERGDWEVDENGVAGGIEKFKDADTPDHWEKYQISLSW
;
A
#
# COMPACT_ATOMS: atom_id res chain seq x y z
N MET A 1 -2.37 22.18 2.18
CA MET A 1 -2.92 22.47 0.82
C MET A 1 -4.44 22.47 0.93
N THR A 2 -5.16 23.26 0.13
CA THR A 2 -6.63 23.37 0.17
C THR A 2 -7.26 22.65 -1.02
N PHE A 3 -8.54 22.28 -0.94
CA PHE A 3 -9.29 21.72 -2.07
C PHE A 3 -9.36 22.67 -3.27
N ASP A 4 -9.08 22.11 -4.45
CA ASP A 4 -9.14 22.77 -5.75
C ASP A 4 -10.16 22.05 -6.64
N PRO A 5 -11.38 22.59 -6.78
CA PRO A 5 -12.45 21.96 -7.56
C PRO A 5 -12.10 21.69 -9.01
N GLN A 6 -11.38 22.63 -9.65
CA GLN A 6 -11.04 22.52 -11.05
C GLN A 6 -9.99 21.43 -11.23
N ARG A 7 -8.94 21.43 -10.39
CA ARG A 7 -7.91 20.39 -10.45
C ARG A 7 -8.47 19.00 -10.15
N SER A 8 -9.36 18.88 -9.17
CA SER A 8 -10.05 17.62 -8.87
C SER A 8 -10.88 17.13 -10.05
N ALA A 9 -11.65 18.01 -10.71
CA ALA A 9 -12.43 17.64 -11.89
C ALA A 9 -11.55 17.24 -13.07
N GLU A 10 -10.44 17.93 -13.30
CA GLU A 10 -9.45 17.58 -14.34
C GLU A 10 -8.88 16.17 -14.12
N LEU A 11 -8.51 15.83 -12.87
CA LEU A 11 -7.97 14.51 -12.53
C LEU A 11 -9.04 13.42 -12.64
N HIS A 12 -10.25 13.69 -12.14
CA HIS A 12 -11.40 12.79 -12.29
C HIS A 12 -11.63 12.46 -13.77
N ASN A 13 -11.75 13.50 -14.61
CA ASN A 13 -12.06 13.33 -16.03
C ASN A 13 -10.92 12.61 -16.78
N GLN A 14 -9.65 12.77 -16.36
CA GLN A 14 -8.53 12.01 -16.93
C GLN A 14 -8.61 10.52 -16.62
N ILE A 15 -8.93 10.15 -15.38
CA ILE A 15 -9.12 8.75 -14.98
C ILE A 15 -10.26 8.14 -15.80
N LEU A 16 -11.42 8.81 -15.85
CA LEU A 16 -12.58 8.33 -16.61
C LEU A 16 -12.27 8.19 -18.10
N GLN A 17 -11.61 9.18 -18.71
CA GLN A 17 -11.22 9.13 -20.11
C GLN A 17 -10.28 7.95 -20.40
N HIS A 18 -9.33 7.69 -19.50
CA HIS A 18 -8.41 6.55 -19.62
C HIS A 18 -9.20 5.23 -19.63
N ALA A 19 -10.10 5.03 -18.67
CA ALA A 19 -10.95 3.83 -18.63
C ALA A 19 -11.89 3.72 -19.83
N TRP A 20 -12.52 4.82 -20.23
CA TRP A 20 -13.49 4.85 -21.31
C TRP A 20 -12.87 4.44 -22.64
N THR A 21 -11.73 5.07 -22.98
CA THR A 21 -11.01 4.77 -24.22
C THR A 21 -10.31 3.41 -24.16
N GLY A 22 -9.82 3.01 -22.98
CA GLY A 22 -9.27 1.68 -22.75
C GLY A 22 -10.28 0.57 -22.96
N ALA A 23 -11.52 0.74 -22.50
CA ALA A 23 -12.63 -0.18 -22.72
C ALA A 23 -13.12 -0.23 -24.19
N GLY A 24 -12.46 0.50 -25.10
CA GLY A 24 -12.79 0.51 -26.52
C GLY A 24 -13.92 1.47 -26.91
N HIS A 25 -14.39 2.33 -26.00
CA HIS A 25 -15.40 3.33 -26.32
C HIS A 25 -14.81 4.57 -27.02
N ASP A 26 -15.63 5.24 -27.82
CA ASP A 26 -15.26 6.50 -28.46
C ASP A 26 -15.20 7.63 -27.43
N ILE A 27 -14.15 8.45 -27.48
CA ILE A 27 -14.03 9.64 -26.63
C ILE A 27 -15.19 10.63 -26.86
N ALA A 28 -15.76 10.67 -28.06
CA ALA A 28 -16.91 11.52 -28.37
C ALA A 28 -18.20 11.04 -27.66
N SER A 29 -18.25 9.79 -27.19
CA SER A 29 -19.37 9.20 -26.45
C SER A 29 -19.17 9.23 -24.94
N LEU A 30 -18.21 10.01 -24.43
CA LEU A 30 -18.02 10.19 -22.99
C LEU A 30 -19.33 10.69 -22.32
N PRO A 31 -19.66 10.21 -21.11
CA PRO A 31 -20.83 10.68 -20.37
C PRO A 31 -20.85 12.19 -20.17
N SER A 32 -22.05 12.75 -19.99
CA SER A 32 -22.24 14.15 -19.60
C SER A 32 -21.64 14.45 -18.23
N THR A 33 -21.64 15.72 -17.83
CA THR A 33 -21.28 16.07 -16.45
C THR A 33 -22.28 15.49 -15.46
N TRP A 34 -21.85 15.23 -14.23
CA TRP A 34 -22.72 14.80 -13.14
C TRP A 34 -23.90 15.75 -12.97
N TRP A 35 -23.61 17.05 -13.03
CA TRP A 35 -24.64 18.08 -12.88
C TRP A 35 -25.69 18.08 -14.00
N GLU A 36 -25.28 17.77 -15.24
CA GLU A 36 -26.21 17.67 -16.37
C GLU A 36 -27.09 16.42 -16.28
N GLU A 37 -26.53 15.30 -15.83
CA GLU A 37 -27.26 14.03 -15.71
C GLU A 37 -28.39 14.09 -14.68
N TYR A 38 -28.11 14.64 -13.49
CA TYR A 38 -29.09 14.74 -12.41
C TYR A 38 -29.82 16.09 -12.38
N SER A 39 -29.79 16.86 -13.47
CA SER A 39 -30.50 18.15 -13.54
C SER A 39 -32.02 17.95 -13.62
N PRO A 40 -32.84 18.68 -12.83
CA PRO A 40 -32.44 19.70 -11.86
C PRO A 40 -31.88 19.12 -10.55
N VAL A 41 -30.79 19.72 -10.06
CA VAL A 41 -30.12 19.28 -8.83
C VAL A 41 -30.73 19.98 -7.60
N ASP A 42 -31.68 19.34 -6.94
CA ASP A 42 -32.37 19.88 -5.75
C ASP A 42 -31.43 20.08 -4.54
N LEU A 43 -30.24 19.49 -4.57
CA LEU A 43 -29.24 19.55 -3.51
C LEU A 43 -28.34 20.78 -3.54
N GLU A 44 -28.37 21.60 -4.60
CA GLU A 44 -27.47 22.76 -4.74
C GLU A 44 -27.41 23.66 -3.49
N PRO A 45 -28.54 24.00 -2.82
CA PRO A 45 -28.50 24.86 -1.63
C PRO A 45 -27.79 24.24 -0.42
N ARG A 46 -27.58 22.92 -0.42
CA ARG A 46 -26.97 22.12 0.65
C ARG A 46 -25.49 21.86 0.43
N LEU A 47 -24.96 22.20 -0.75
CA LEU A 47 -23.57 21.99 -1.11
C LEU A 47 -22.75 23.27 -0.98
N THR A 48 -21.48 23.14 -0.61
CA THR A 48 -20.52 24.25 -0.66
C THR A 48 -20.31 24.69 -2.11
N PRO A 49 -20.04 25.99 -2.37
CA PRO A 49 -19.82 26.49 -3.73
C PRO A 49 -18.71 25.74 -4.47
N LYS A 50 -17.66 25.33 -3.76
CA LYS A 50 -16.52 24.60 -4.32
C LYS A 50 -16.89 23.17 -4.70
N LEU A 51 -17.63 22.46 -3.85
CA LEU A 51 -18.08 21.11 -4.18
C LEU A 51 -19.06 21.12 -5.35
N ALA A 52 -19.99 22.08 -5.38
CA ALA A 52 -20.89 22.27 -6.52
C ALA A 52 -20.12 22.60 -7.82
N GLN A 53 -19.05 23.41 -7.74
CA GLN A 53 -18.18 23.68 -8.89
C GLN A 53 -17.49 22.41 -9.41
N PHE A 54 -17.03 21.54 -8.51
CA PHE A 54 -16.45 20.24 -8.88
C PHE A 54 -17.48 19.37 -9.60
N LEU A 55 -18.68 19.18 -9.03
CA LEU A 55 -19.74 18.35 -9.61
C LEU A 55 -20.28 18.87 -10.96
N ARG A 56 -20.21 20.19 -11.20
CA ARG A 56 -20.51 20.79 -12.51
C ARG A 56 -19.47 20.48 -13.58
N SER A 57 -18.26 20.12 -13.19
CA SER A 57 -17.12 19.92 -14.09
C SER A 57 -16.75 18.45 -14.24
N ALA A 58 -17.00 17.64 -13.22
CA ALA A 58 -16.77 16.20 -13.23
C ALA A 58 -17.82 15.48 -14.07
N ARG A 59 -17.37 14.54 -14.90
CA ARG A 59 -18.24 13.67 -15.70
C ARG A 59 -18.86 12.58 -14.83
N SER A 60 -20.04 12.12 -15.21
CA SER A 60 -20.63 10.95 -14.58
C SER A 60 -19.94 9.68 -15.03
N THR A 61 -20.08 8.64 -14.22
CA THR A 61 -19.79 7.26 -14.62
C THR A 61 -21.10 6.63 -15.10
N PRO A 62 -21.12 5.88 -16.22
CA PRO A 62 -22.34 5.24 -16.67
C PRO A 62 -22.89 4.33 -15.56
N SER A 63 -24.17 4.50 -15.22
CA SER A 63 -24.81 3.66 -14.22
C SER A 63 -24.74 2.19 -14.65
N ARG A 64 -24.49 1.29 -13.70
CA ARG A 64 -24.63 -0.16 -13.94
C ARG A 64 -26.06 -0.43 -14.38
N GLY A 65 -26.25 -0.90 -15.61
CA GLY A 65 -27.58 -1.24 -16.12
C GLY A 65 -28.30 -2.25 -15.22
N LYS A 66 -29.63 -2.18 -15.18
CA LYS A 66 -30.48 -3.12 -14.42
C LYS A 66 -30.54 -4.53 -15.03
N THR A 67 -29.81 -4.78 -16.10
CA THR A 67 -29.85 -6.02 -16.88
C THR A 67 -28.55 -6.80 -16.71
N ILE A 68 -28.66 -8.13 -16.65
CA ILE A 68 -27.53 -9.08 -16.50
C ILE A 68 -26.47 -8.93 -17.62
N GLU A 69 -26.83 -8.33 -18.76
CA GLU A 69 -25.95 -8.13 -19.92
C GLU A 69 -25.15 -6.81 -19.89
N ASP A 70 -25.45 -5.90 -18.97
CA ASP A 70 -24.67 -4.68 -18.79
C ASP A 70 -23.59 -4.96 -17.75
N LEU A 71 -22.35 -5.17 -18.22
CA LEU A 71 -21.20 -5.60 -17.42
C LEU A 71 -20.92 -4.62 -16.26
N GLY A 72 -21.47 -3.41 -16.31
CA GLY A 72 -21.21 -2.34 -15.37
C GLY A 72 -19.88 -1.68 -15.70
N PHE A 73 -19.81 -0.36 -15.52
CA PHE A 73 -18.59 0.41 -15.76
C PHE A 73 -18.17 1.06 -14.46
N ASN A 74 -16.98 0.75 -13.96
CA ASN A 74 -16.44 1.37 -12.76
C ASN A 74 -15.47 2.51 -13.11
N PHE A 75 -15.55 3.59 -12.34
CA PHE A 75 -14.67 4.74 -12.48
C PHE A 75 -13.19 4.38 -12.24
N LEU A 76 -12.92 3.54 -11.24
CA LEU A 76 -11.61 3.00 -10.88
C LEU A 76 -11.83 1.61 -10.27
N TYR A 77 -10.80 0.76 -10.25
CA TYR A 77 -10.85 -0.56 -9.60
C TYR A 77 -11.50 -0.54 -8.19
N PHE A 78 -11.20 0.47 -7.37
CA PHE A 78 -11.74 0.64 -6.01
C PHE A 78 -13.03 1.46 -5.91
N LEU A 79 -13.45 2.14 -6.99
CA LEU A 79 -14.59 3.07 -6.98
C LEU A 79 -15.51 2.88 -8.17
N SER A 80 -16.79 2.62 -7.92
CA SER A 80 -17.78 2.50 -8.99
C SER A 80 -18.02 3.83 -9.70
N GLY A 81 -18.01 4.96 -8.97
CA GLY A 81 -18.23 6.28 -9.57
C GLY A 81 -18.66 7.32 -8.54
N LEU A 82 -19.00 8.51 -9.02
CA LEU A 82 -19.68 9.51 -8.20
C LEU A 82 -21.04 8.98 -7.77
N GLN A 83 -21.44 9.28 -6.53
CA GLN A 83 -22.74 8.88 -6.01
C GLN A 83 -23.90 9.54 -6.76
N ASP A 84 -25.03 8.84 -6.79
CA ASP A 84 -26.28 9.37 -7.33
C ASP A 84 -26.74 10.58 -6.51
N SER A 85 -27.40 11.54 -7.16
CA SER A 85 -27.92 12.73 -6.46
C SER A 85 -28.76 12.37 -5.24
N ASP A 86 -29.63 11.36 -5.32
CA ASP A 86 -30.46 10.94 -4.18
C ASP A 86 -29.64 10.40 -3.00
N LEU A 87 -28.47 9.82 -3.23
CA LEU A 87 -27.65 9.15 -2.22
C LEU A 87 -26.48 10.00 -1.70
N LEU A 88 -26.14 11.10 -2.38
CA LEU A 88 -24.99 11.97 -2.10
C LEU A 88 -24.95 12.49 -0.64
N LEU A 89 -26.13 12.74 -0.05
CA LEU A 89 -26.30 13.18 1.34
C LEU A 89 -27.09 12.16 2.19
N GLN A 90 -27.20 10.91 1.73
CA GLN A 90 -27.90 9.84 2.45
C GLN A 90 -26.92 8.72 2.78
N PHE A 91 -26.36 8.77 3.98
CA PHE A 91 -25.61 7.64 4.53
C PHE A 91 -25.88 7.58 6.03
N PRO A 92 -26.60 6.55 6.53
CA PRO A 92 -27.12 6.53 7.91
C PRO A 92 -26.10 6.81 9.02
N LEU A 93 -24.83 6.50 8.79
CA LEU A 93 -23.73 6.77 9.74
C LEU A 93 -23.21 8.21 9.70
N LEU A 94 -23.41 8.93 8.59
CA LEU A 94 -23.06 10.34 8.39
C LEU A 94 -24.23 11.29 8.76
N ASP A 95 -25.48 10.81 8.69
CA ASP A 95 -26.70 11.61 8.88
C ASP A 95 -26.76 12.36 10.23
N ARG A 96 -25.99 11.93 11.25
CA ARG A 96 -25.93 12.58 12.57
C ARG A 96 -25.38 14.00 12.52
N GLU A 97 -24.58 14.31 11.50
CA GLU A 97 -23.88 15.59 11.32
C GLU A 97 -24.57 16.47 10.26
N GLY A 98 -25.80 16.12 9.89
CA GLY A 98 -26.57 16.82 8.86
C GLY A 98 -25.89 16.75 7.49
N ASP A 99 -25.77 17.90 6.83
CA ASP A 99 -25.24 17.97 5.46
C ASP A 99 -23.71 18.11 5.44
N ARG A 100 -23.03 18.05 6.58
CA ARG A 100 -21.58 18.28 6.66
C ARG A 100 -20.79 17.28 5.82
N PHE A 101 -21.13 15.99 5.90
CA PHE A 101 -20.41 14.95 5.20
C PHE A 101 -21.17 14.51 3.95
N VAL A 102 -20.44 14.45 2.83
CA VAL A 102 -20.95 14.06 1.53
C VAL A 102 -20.35 12.70 1.17
N TYR A 103 -21.20 11.71 0.92
CA TYR A 103 -20.76 10.42 0.40
C TYR A 103 -20.50 10.59 -1.11
N LEU A 104 -19.25 10.87 -1.47
CA LEU A 104 -18.91 11.41 -2.78
C LEU A 104 -18.67 10.33 -3.85
N TYR A 105 -17.94 9.27 -3.51
CA TYR A 105 -17.71 8.15 -4.41
C TYR A 105 -18.04 6.82 -3.75
N THR A 106 -18.76 5.97 -4.46
CA THR A 106 -19.10 4.60 -4.06
C THR A 106 -17.91 3.67 -4.26
N ALA A 107 -17.61 2.83 -3.29
CA ALA A 107 -16.67 1.72 -3.47
C ALA A 107 -17.25 0.61 -4.38
N THR A 108 -16.37 -0.20 -4.97
CA THR A 108 -16.76 -1.31 -5.88
C THR A 108 -17.14 -2.61 -5.19
N GLY A 109 -16.87 -2.76 -3.89
CA GLY A 109 -16.99 -4.04 -3.20
C GLY A 109 -15.75 -4.94 -3.43
N CYS A 110 -14.58 -4.36 -3.72
CA CYS A 110 -13.37 -5.11 -4.08
C CYS A 110 -12.79 -5.93 -2.92
N TYR A 111 -13.02 -5.52 -1.68
CA TYR A 111 -12.66 -6.25 -0.46
C TYR A 111 -13.67 -7.38 -0.13
N THR A 112 -14.48 -7.82 -1.10
CA THR A 112 -15.52 -8.87 -0.95
C THR A 112 -16.52 -8.60 0.17
N CYS A 113 -16.74 -7.32 0.47
CA CYS A 113 -17.58 -6.89 1.56
C CYS A 113 -18.71 -5.99 1.04
N ASP A 114 -19.95 -6.28 1.43
CA ASP A 114 -21.15 -5.50 1.06
C ASP A 114 -21.26 -4.17 1.84
N GLU A 115 -20.26 -3.88 2.64
CA GLU A 115 -20.25 -2.90 3.72
C GLU A 115 -19.11 -1.86 3.54
N GLU A 116 -18.51 -1.83 2.35
CA GLU A 116 -17.57 -0.80 1.91
C GLU A 116 -18.24 0.57 1.75
N VAL A 117 -17.46 1.62 1.98
CA VAL A 117 -17.94 3.00 1.83
C VAL A 117 -17.37 3.61 0.56
N GLY A 118 -16.08 3.94 0.50
CA GLY A 118 -15.49 4.70 -0.59
C GLY A 118 -15.07 6.08 -0.13
N ILE A 119 -15.25 7.13 -0.94
CA ILE A 119 -14.76 8.47 -0.58
C ILE A 119 -15.86 9.29 0.08
N VAL A 120 -15.56 9.80 1.28
CA VAL A 120 -16.37 10.80 1.98
C VAL A 120 -15.66 12.15 1.92
N PHE A 121 -16.43 13.22 1.68
CA PHE A 121 -15.97 14.60 1.65
C PHE A 121 -16.59 15.39 2.83
N ASP A 122 -15.76 16.11 3.59
CA ASP A 122 -16.18 17.00 4.66
C ASP A 122 -16.31 18.42 4.12
N GLN A 123 -17.54 18.92 4.07
CA GLN A 123 -17.86 20.25 3.56
C GLN A 123 -17.29 21.38 4.43
N ASP A 124 -17.05 21.15 5.72
CA ASP A 124 -16.53 22.18 6.63
C ASP A 124 -15.02 22.39 6.46
N THR A 125 -14.29 21.30 6.27
CA THR A 125 -12.82 21.33 6.11
C THR A 125 -12.38 21.35 4.65
N GLU A 126 -13.30 21.06 3.72
CA GLU A 126 -13.05 20.83 2.30
C GLU A 126 -11.99 19.74 2.07
N LEU A 127 -12.01 18.68 2.88
CA LEU A 127 -11.11 17.53 2.75
C LEU A 127 -11.92 16.27 2.46
N ALA A 128 -11.25 15.26 1.94
CA ALA A 128 -11.81 13.95 1.65
C ALA A 128 -10.95 12.84 2.25
N THR A 129 -11.56 11.68 2.46
CA THR A 129 -10.87 10.45 2.86
C THR A 129 -11.56 9.26 2.20
N TYR A 130 -10.77 8.31 1.72
CA TYR A 130 -11.27 6.96 1.44
C TYR A 130 -11.51 6.21 2.75
N ILE A 131 -12.65 5.54 2.86
CA ILE A 131 -13.07 4.74 3.99
C ILE A 131 -13.32 3.31 3.46
N PRO A 132 -12.49 2.33 3.83
CA PRO A 132 -12.58 0.99 3.27
C PRO A 132 -13.82 0.22 3.73
N HIS A 133 -14.31 0.51 4.94
CA HIS A 133 -15.43 -0.22 5.53
C HIS A 133 -16.14 0.63 6.56
N TRP A 134 -17.46 0.45 6.75
CA TRP A 134 -18.23 1.30 7.67
C TRP A 134 -17.71 1.28 9.11
N GLN A 135 -17.11 0.16 9.55
CA GLN A 135 -16.49 0.05 10.88
C GLN A 135 -15.34 1.04 11.09
N PHE A 136 -14.72 1.51 10.01
CA PHE A 136 -13.65 2.50 10.06
C PHE A 136 -14.13 3.95 9.95
N VAL A 137 -15.44 4.21 9.85
CA VAL A 137 -15.96 5.59 9.75
C VAL A 137 -15.53 6.42 10.97
N GLN A 138 -15.81 5.94 12.17
CA GLN A 138 -15.44 6.66 13.40
C GLN A 138 -13.91 6.81 13.52
N PHE A 139 -13.18 5.75 13.19
CA PHE A 139 -11.72 5.76 13.22
C PHE A 139 -11.13 6.81 12.26
N SER A 140 -11.71 6.95 11.07
CA SER A 140 -11.30 7.95 10.07
C SER A 140 -11.61 9.36 10.56
N PHE A 141 -12.73 9.56 11.24
CA PHE A 141 -13.15 10.86 11.77
C PHE A 141 -12.22 11.31 12.90
N ASP A 142 -11.76 10.37 13.72
CA ASP A 142 -10.81 10.62 14.81
C ASP A 142 -9.35 10.68 14.33
N ASN A 143 -9.08 10.45 13.04
CA ASN A 143 -7.74 10.52 12.44
C ASN A 143 -7.62 11.64 11.40
N PRO A 144 -7.32 12.89 11.79
CA PRO A 144 -7.16 14.01 10.86
C PRO A 144 -6.11 13.76 9.76
N GLY A 145 -5.14 12.87 10.00
CA GLY A 145 -4.08 12.56 9.06
C GLY A 145 -4.49 11.77 7.81
N CYS A 146 -5.70 11.18 7.81
CA CYS A 146 -6.26 10.51 6.61
C CYS A 146 -7.10 11.47 5.74
N TRP A 147 -7.38 12.68 6.22
CA TRP A 147 -8.15 13.68 5.48
C TRP A 147 -7.23 14.56 4.64
N MET A 148 -7.51 14.64 3.35
CA MET A 148 -6.68 15.39 2.40
C MET A 148 -7.51 16.01 1.27
N PRO A 149 -6.98 17.01 0.57
CA PRO A 149 -7.68 17.58 -0.59
C PRO A 149 -8.00 16.50 -1.63
N LEU A 150 -9.23 16.51 -2.18
CA LEU A 150 -9.68 15.48 -3.13
C LEU A 150 -8.72 15.29 -4.33
N GLN A 151 -8.08 16.37 -4.80
CA GLN A 151 -7.10 16.29 -5.88
C GLN A 151 -5.85 15.45 -5.53
N GLN A 152 -5.53 15.28 -4.24
CA GLN A 152 -4.44 14.39 -3.82
C GLN A 152 -4.85 12.93 -3.96
N ILE A 153 -6.07 12.56 -3.54
CA ILE A 153 -6.61 11.20 -3.68
C ILE A 153 -6.71 10.81 -5.15
N LEU A 154 -7.32 11.66 -5.97
CA LEU A 154 -7.44 11.40 -7.42
C LEU A 154 -6.07 11.40 -8.11
N GLY A 155 -5.13 12.22 -7.65
CA GLY A 155 -3.75 12.23 -8.14
C GLY A 155 -3.03 10.90 -7.86
N ALA A 156 -3.20 10.35 -6.66
CA ALA A 156 -2.69 9.04 -6.28
C ALA A 156 -3.26 7.92 -7.15
N TYR A 157 -4.57 7.91 -7.42
CA TYR A 157 -5.17 6.92 -8.32
C TYR A 157 -4.65 7.02 -9.75
N LEU A 158 -4.43 8.23 -10.26
CA LEU A 158 -3.81 8.40 -11.57
C LEU A 158 -2.34 7.93 -11.57
N GLU A 159 -1.62 8.09 -10.46
CA GLU A 159 -0.28 7.52 -10.29
C GLU A 159 -0.32 5.98 -10.30
N MET A 160 -1.29 5.36 -9.63
CA MET A 160 -1.50 3.90 -9.68
C MET A 160 -1.69 3.39 -11.12
N ILE A 161 -2.55 4.06 -11.88
CA ILE A 161 -2.78 3.74 -13.30
C ILE A 161 -1.49 3.92 -14.09
N ASN A 162 -0.83 5.06 -13.91
CA ASN A 162 0.43 5.33 -14.61
C ASN A 162 1.49 4.30 -14.27
N GLU A 163 1.52 3.75 -13.06
CA GLU A 163 2.48 2.74 -12.62
C GLU A 163 2.14 1.31 -13.02
N GLY A 164 0.97 1.09 -13.62
CA GLY A 164 0.49 -0.23 -14.04
C GLY A 164 -0.04 -1.08 -12.88
N LYS A 165 -0.30 -0.47 -11.72
CA LYS A 165 -0.95 -1.16 -10.58
C LYS A 165 -2.42 -1.44 -10.87
N VAL A 166 -3.05 -0.51 -11.58
CA VAL A 166 -4.41 -0.62 -12.08
C VAL A 166 -4.34 -0.43 -13.59
N GLU A 167 -4.69 -1.45 -14.36
CA GLU A 167 -4.68 -1.39 -15.82
C GLU A 167 -6.03 -1.75 -16.40
N ILE A 168 -6.20 -1.50 -17.69
CA ILE A 168 -7.40 -1.89 -18.41
C ILE A 168 -7.32 -3.37 -18.74
N CYS A 169 -8.35 -4.13 -18.38
CA CYS A 169 -8.48 -5.52 -18.76
C CYS A 169 -8.57 -5.61 -20.29
N THR A 170 -7.56 -6.20 -20.94
CA THR A 170 -7.50 -6.35 -22.40
C THR A 170 -8.02 -7.69 -22.90
N GLU A 171 -8.38 -8.60 -21.99
CA GLU A 171 -8.84 -9.95 -22.30
C GLU A 171 -10.32 -10.11 -21.91
N ASP A 172 -11.09 -10.81 -22.74
CA ASP A 172 -12.47 -11.20 -22.42
C ASP A 172 -12.44 -12.29 -21.33
N LYS A 173 -12.17 -11.90 -20.08
CA LYS A 173 -12.27 -12.81 -18.92
C LYS A 173 -13.74 -13.00 -18.58
N PHE A 174 -14.16 -14.26 -18.51
CA PHE A 174 -15.52 -14.66 -18.14
C PHE A 174 -15.47 -15.39 -16.79
N PRO A 175 -16.38 -15.12 -15.84
CA PRO A 175 -17.51 -14.19 -15.95
C PRO A 175 -17.08 -12.71 -15.94
N ALA A 176 -17.97 -11.89 -16.51
CA ALA A 176 -17.97 -10.42 -16.46
C ALA A 176 -17.41 -9.87 -15.14
N ASP A 177 -16.18 -9.38 -15.17
CA ASP A 177 -15.48 -8.89 -13.97
C ASP A 177 -16.31 -7.80 -13.29
N GLN A 178 -16.61 -7.98 -11.99
CA GLN A 178 -17.25 -6.97 -11.13
C GLN A 178 -16.56 -5.60 -11.21
N PHE A 179 -15.28 -5.60 -11.58
CA PHE A 179 -14.38 -4.44 -11.60
C PHE A 179 -14.15 -3.87 -13.00
N PHE A 180 -14.87 -4.33 -14.03
CA PHE A 180 -14.73 -3.82 -15.40
C PHE A 180 -14.72 -2.28 -15.45
N PRO A 181 -13.82 -1.64 -16.23
CA PRO A 181 -12.84 -2.24 -17.16
C PRO A 181 -11.46 -2.54 -16.54
N TRP A 182 -11.36 -2.60 -15.22
CA TRP A 182 -10.07 -2.58 -14.53
C TRP A 182 -9.57 -3.96 -14.10
N GLU A 183 -8.26 -4.13 -14.14
CA GLU A 183 -7.50 -5.21 -13.53
C GLU A 183 -6.51 -4.61 -12.52
N TYR A 184 -6.27 -5.32 -11.42
CA TYR A 184 -5.35 -4.91 -10.37
C TYR A 184 -4.17 -5.88 -10.26
N TYR A 185 -2.97 -5.32 -10.11
CA TYR A 185 -1.74 -6.08 -9.98
C TYR A 185 -1.09 -5.87 -8.60
N GLN A 186 -0.92 -6.97 -7.87
CA GLN A 186 -0.33 -6.95 -6.52
C GLN A 186 1.08 -6.35 -6.53
N PHE A 187 1.88 -6.63 -7.57
CA PHE A 187 3.11 -5.88 -7.87
C PHE A 187 3.35 -5.79 -9.37
N THR A 188 4.13 -4.78 -9.75
CA THR A 188 4.45 -4.44 -11.13
C THR A 188 5.97 -4.49 -11.34
N GLN A 189 6.38 -4.43 -12.61
CA GLN A 189 7.78 -4.24 -12.96
C GLN A 189 8.36 -2.95 -12.36
N ARG A 190 7.55 -1.88 -12.23
CA ARG A 190 8.00 -0.63 -11.60
C ARG A 190 8.25 -0.77 -10.10
N ASP A 191 7.45 -1.57 -9.39
CA ASP A 191 7.71 -1.86 -7.98
C ASP A 191 9.07 -2.51 -7.76
N ILE A 192 9.43 -3.45 -8.65
CA ILE A 192 10.73 -4.11 -8.67
C ILE A 192 11.82 -3.07 -8.93
N GLU A 193 11.70 -2.25 -9.98
CA GLU A 193 12.68 -1.23 -10.35
C GLU A 193 12.89 -0.18 -9.26
N LYS A 194 11.82 0.30 -8.63
CA LYS A 194 11.87 1.22 -7.47
C LYS A 194 12.63 0.58 -6.31
N SER A 195 12.36 -0.68 -6.01
CA SER A 195 12.99 -1.40 -4.91
C SER A 195 14.47 -1.68 -5.16
N ILE A 196 14.83 -2.07 -6.40
CA ILE A 196 16.24 -2.23 -6.82
C ILE A 196 16.98 -0.90 -6.74
N THR A 197 16.36 0.17 -7.21
CA THR A 197 16.95 1.52 -7.17
C THR A 197 17.17 1.98 -5.73
N ALA A 198 16.16 1.82 -4.87
CA ALA A 198 16.24 2.17 -3.46
C ALA A 198 17.32 1.35 -2.72
N PHE A 199 17.36 0.03 -2.95
CA PHE A 199 18.37 -0.84 -2.34
C PHE A 199 19.78 -0.50 -2.83
N SER A 200 19.95 -0.28 -4.15
CA SER A 200 21.24 0.09 -4.73
C SER A 200 21.72 1.45 -4.19
N ARG A 201 20.81 2.42 -4.02
CA ARG A 201 21.12 3.71 -3.40
C ARG A 201 21.58 3.54 -1.96
N LEU A 202 20.89 2.71 -1.16
CA LEU A 202 21.31 2.40 0.21
C LEU A 202 22.71 1.80 0.26
N LEU A 203 22.99 0.78 -0.57
CA LEU A 203 24.32 0.17 -0.62
C LEU A 203 25.40 1.19 -1.05
N ASN A 204 25.11 2.03 -2.04
CA ASN A 204 26.03 3.10 -2.47
C ASN A 204 26.31 4.12 -1.35
N ALA A 205 25.27 4.51 -0.60
CA ALA A 205 25.41 5.45 0.50
C ALA A 205 26.30 4.89 1.62
N ILE A 206 26.15 3.61 1.92
CA ILE A 206 26.99 2.92 2.91
C ILE A 206 28.42 2.82 2.40
N GLU A 207 28.66 2.31 1.18
CA GLU A 207 30.01 2.19 0.60
C GLU A 207 30.75 3.53 0.53
N HIS A 208 30.05 4.61 0.20
CA HIS A 208 30.65 5.94 0.12
C HIS A 208 31.23 6.41 1.46
N ARG A 209 30.64 5.97 2.57
CA ARG A 209 31.06 6.29 3.94
C ARG A 209 31.90 5.18 4.58
N HIS A 210 31.85 3.98 4.01
CA HIS A 210 32.53 2.79 4.51
C HIS A 210 34.05 2.92 4.37
N ARG A 211 34.77 2.50 5.41
CA ARG A 211 36.23 2.42 5.41
C ARG A 211 36.62 0.97 5.69
N PRO A 212 36.76 0.13 4.65
CA PRO A 212 37.01 -1.28 4.85
C PRO A 212 38.40 -1.54 5.44
N PRO A 213 38.54 -2.44 6.42
CA PRO A 213 39.80 -3.07 6.74
C PRO A 213 40.41 -3.77 5.53
N ALA A 214 41.74 -3.86 5.47
CA ALA A 214 42.46 -4.47 4.34
C ALA A 214 42.13 -5.95 4.08
N GLN A 215 41.44 -6.64 4.99
CA GLN A 215 41.13 -8.08 4.92
C GLN A 215 39.62 -8.39 5.10
N SER A 216 38.73 -7.42 4.86
CA SER A 216 37.29 -7.69 4.99
C SER A 216 36.80 -8.75 4.00
N ALA A 217 36.05 -9.72 4.53
CA ALA A 217 35.38 -10.73 3.71
C ALA A 217 34.37 -10.05 2.79
N LYS A 218 34.33 -10.51 1.54
CA LYS A 218 33.36 -10.05 0.57
C LYS A 218 32.08 -10.86 0.69
N ILE A 219 30.95 -10.16 0.63
CA ILE A 219 29.61 -10.76 0.62
C ILE A 219 29.03 -10.52 -0.78
N ALA A 220 28.64 -11.60 -1.44
CA ALA A 220 28.04 -11.53 -2.77
C ALA A 220 26.54 -11.27 -2.66
N ILE A 221 26.07 -10.25 -3.37
CA ILE A 221 24.66 -9.89 -3.55
C ILE A 221 24.25 -10.42 -4.93
N ASN A 222 24.11 -11.74 -5.02
CA ASN A 222 23.65 -12.44 -6.21
C ASN A 222 22.87 -13.69 -5.78
N TYR A 223 21.55 -13.59 -5.65
CA TYR A 223 20.75 -14.70 -5.16
C TYR A 223 20.55 -15.74 -6.27
N PRO A 224 21.25 -16.90 -6.25
CA PRO A 224 21.09 -17.91 -7.28
C PRO A 224 19.70 -18.56 -7.17
N GLN A 225 19.15 -19.03 -8.28
CA GLN A 225 17.82 -19.66 -8.29
C GLN A 225 17.71 -20.81 -7.28
N SER A 226 18.77 -21.61 -7.10
CA SER A 226 18.78 -22.69 -6.10
C SER A 226 18.60 -22.20 -4.66
N VAL A 227 19.14 -21.03 -4.30
CA VAL A 227 18.97 -20.46 -2.96
C VAL A 227 17.54 -19.94 -2.78
N LEU A 228 16.96 -19.36 -3.83
CA LEU A 228 15.56 -18.90 -3.83
C LEU A 228 14.57 -20.07 -3.74
N ASP A 229 14.88 -21.18 -4.41
CA ASP A 229 14.10 -22.42 -4.35
C ASP A 229 14.18 -23.05 -2.95
N GLU A 230 15.38 -23.18 -2.39
CA GLU A 230 15.58 -23.70 -1.02
C GLU A 230 14.95 -22.80 0.05
N ALA A 231 14.84 -21.49 -0.20
CA ALA A 231 14.14 -20.55 0.69
C ALA A 231 12.60 -20.59 0.52
N SER A 232 12.06 -21.48 -0.32
CA SER A 232 10.64 -21.61 -0.61
C SER A 232 10.00 -20.32 -1.13
N THR A 233 10.74 -19.50 -1.89
CA THR A 233 10.17 -18.33 -2.55
C THR A 233 9.26 -18.74 -3.70
N PHE A 234 8.02 -18.25 -3.70
CA PHE A 234 7.08 -18.56 -4.76
C PHE A 234 7.52 -17.97 -6.12
N ASN A 235 7.28 -18.72 -7.20
CA ASN A 235 7.80 -18.37 -8.54
C ASN A 235 7.30 -17.02 -9.05
N LYS A 236 6.06 -16.63 -8.72
CA LYS A 236 5.48 -15.35 -9.11
C LYS A 236 5.52 -14.31 -7.98
N SER A 237 6.31 -14.52 -6.93
CA SER A 237 6.40 -13.55 -5.83
C SER A 237 7.20 -12.30 -6.20
N PHE A 238 6.85 -11.19 -5.55
CA PHE A 238 7.66 -9.97 -5.58
C PHE A 238 9.09 -10.24 -5.09
N VAL A 239 9.26 -11.01 -4.00
CA VAL A 239 10.57 -11.34 -3.41
C VAL A 239 11.48 -12.01 -4.43
N ARG A 240 11.00 -13.07 -5.10
CA ARG A 240 11.80 -13.80 -6.08
C ARG A 240 12.18 -12.89 -7.25
N SER A 241 11.22 -12.10 -7.74
CA SER A 241 11.42 -11.18 -8.86
C SER A 241 12.43 -10.08 -8.51
N PHE A 242 12.30 -9.45 -7.34
CA PHE A 242 13.22 -8.46 -6.81
C PHE A 242 14.63 -9.02 -6.65
N LEU A 243 14.80 -10.14 -5.94
CA LEU A 243 16.12 -10.71 -5.66
C LEU A 243 16.82 -11.26 -6.90
N SER A 244 16.07 -11.81 -7.86
CA SER A 244 16.61 -12.31 -9.13
C SER A 244 17.07 -11.17 -10.05
N ALA A 245 16.42 -10.01 -9.96
CA ALA A 245 16.73 -8.84 -10.79
C ALA A 245 17.82 -7.93 -10.18
N LEU A 246 18.27 -8.20 -8.95
CA LEU A 246 19.35 -7.44 -8.34
C LEU A 246 20.65 -7.55 -9.16
N PRO A 247 21.36 -6.44 -9.39
CA PRO A 247 22.64 -6.48 -10.08
C PRO A 247 23.68 -7.20 -9.21
N SER A 248 24.41 -8.13 -9.81
CA SER A 248 25.53 -8.83 -9.16
C SER A 248 26.52 -7.81 -8.58
N ARG A 249 26.69 -7.84 -7.26
CA ARG A 249 27.57 -6.92 -6.53
C ARG A 249 28.29 -7.66 -5.41
N GLU A 250 29.52 -7.26 -5.10
CA GLU A 250 30.23 -7.68 -3.90
C GLU A 250 30.35 -6.51 -2.93
N ILE A 251 29.95 -6.71 -1.68
CA ILE A 251 30.07 -5.71 -0.61
C ILE A 251 31.03 -6.18 0.48
N GLN A 252 31.60 -5.25 1.25
CA GLN A 252 32.55 -5.55 2.34
C GLN A 252 31.98 -5.22 3.74
N PHE A 253 30.66 -5.08 3.81
CA PHE A 253 29.91 -4.82 5.02
C PHE A 253 28.66 -5.68 5.03
N ARG A 254 28.04 -5.81 6.21
CA ARG A 254 26.88 -6.68 6.40
C ARG A 254 25.64 -5.94 6.87
N TYR A 255 25.83 -4.89 7.68
CA TYR A 255 24.75 -4.12 8.26
C TYR A 255 24.31 -3.01 7.32
N ILE A 256 23.01 -3.01 6.97
CA ILE A 256 22.38 -2.05 6.05
C ILE A 256 21.51 -1.02 6.77
N ALA A 257 21.20 -1.27 8.03
CA ALA A 257 20.61 -0.36 8.99
C ALA A 257 21.06 -0.79 10.41
N PRO A 258 20.85 0.02 11.46
CA PRO A 258 21.34 -0.31 12.80
C PRO A 258 20.81 -1.67 13.29
N GLY A 259 21.70 -2.64 13.46
CA GLY A 259 21.35 -4.02 13.85
C GLY A 259 20.59 -4.84 12.82
N ILE A 260 20.39 -4.35 11.58
CA ILE A 260 19.75 -5.07 10.46
C ILE A 260 20.80 -5.41 9.41
N ARG A 261 20.85 -6.68 9.01
CA ARG A 261 21.94 -7.24 8.20
C ARG A 261 21.45 -8.12 7.06
N ILE A 262 22.30 -8.19 6.04
CA ILE A 262 22.17 -9.17 4.95
C ILE A 262 22.59 -10.54 5.48
N GLN A 263 21.72 -11.53 5.30
CA GLN A 263 21.91 -12.92 5.72
C GLN A 263 22.96 -13.61 4.85
N TYR A 264 23.69 -14.58 5.41
CA TYR A 264 24.38 -15.55 4.56
C TYR A 264 23.34 -16.48 3.92
N PHE A 265 23.67 -17.11 2.78
CA PHE A 265 22.72 -17.98 2.09
C PHE A 265 22.18 -19.11 2.97
N ASP A 266 22.99 -19.69 3.86
CA ASP A 266 22.51 -20.72 4.79
C ASP A 266 21.45 -20.21 5.79
N GLU A 267 21.62 -18.98 6.27
CA GLU A 267 20.60 -18.33 7.10
C GLU A 267 19.38 -17.92 6.26
N PHE A 268 19.58 -17.45 5.03
CA PHE A 268 18.53 -17.00 4.14
C PHE A 268 17.57 -18.12 3.74
N LYS A 269 18.09 -19.33 3.52
CA LYS A 269 17.29 -20.53 3.22
C LYS A 269 16.43 -20.98 4.40
N THR A 270 16.83 -20.64 5.61
CA THR A 270 16.12 -21.04 6.84
C THR A 270 15.03 -20.02 7.18
N GLN A 271 13.95 -20.01 6.40
CA GLN A 271 12.83 -19.07 6.60
C GLN A 271 11.97 -19.45 7.83
N PRO A 272 11.49 -18.46 8.61
CA PRO A 272 10.79 -18.72 9.88
C PRO A 272 9.53 -19.57 9.74
N PHE A 273 8.82 -19.44 8.62
CA PHE A 273 7.53 -20.09 8.39
C PHE A 273 7.61 -21.29 7.43
N ALA A 274 8.81 -21.72 7.05
CA ALA A 274 9.00 -22.80 6.07
C ALA A 274 8.33 -24.12 6.47
N ALA A 275 8.36 -24.49 7.76
CA ALA A 275 7.74 -25.71 8.25
C ALA A 275 6.20 -25.67 8.18
N LEU A 276 5.59 -24.53 8.49
CA LEU A 276 4.13 -24.35 8.39
C LEU A 276 3.68 -24.41 6.93
N ASN A 277 4.45 -23.81 6.02
CA ASN A 277 4.19 -23.89 4.59
C ASN A 277 4.23 -25.34 4.08
N ALA A 278 5.27 -26.10 4.47
CA ALA A 278 5.39 -27.51 4.10
C ALA A 278 4.23 -28.37 4.63
N MET A 279 3.73 -28.09 5.85
CA MET A 279 2.56 -28.80 6.37
C MET A 279 1.30 -28.52 5.55
N ARG A 280 1.06 -27.26 5.17
CA ARG A 280 -0.08 -26.88 4.33
C ARG A 280 -0.06 -27.56 2.97
N GLN A 281 1.10 -27.56 2.29
CA GLN A 281 1.28 -28.21 0.99
C GLN A 281 1.06 -29.73 1.04
N ASN A 282 1.34 -30.38 2.16
CA ASN A 282 1.10 -31.83 2.33
C ASN A 282 -0.37 -32.15 2.70
N SER A 283 -1.15 -31.17 3.15
CA SER A 283 -2.56 -31.35 3.51
C SER A 283 -3.54 -31.11 2.37
N SER A 284 -3.08 -30.57 1.23
CA SER A 284 -3.88 -30.32 0.02
C SER A 284 -4.04 -31.56 -0.88
N ASP A 285 -3.71 -32.77 -0.42
CA ASP A 285 -3.85 -34.06 -1.13
C ASP A 285 -5.32 -34.50 -1.36
N GLY A 286 -6.29 -33.57 -1.35
CA GLY A 286 -7.73 -33.85 -1.45
C GLY A 286 -8.45 -32.97 -2.47
N GLU A 287 -8.61 -33.50 -3.68
CA GLU A 287 -9.67 -33.25 -4.68
C GLU A 287 -9.84 -31.85 -5.32
N ASP A 288 -9.15 -30.79 -4.91
CA ASP A 288 -9.21 -29.47 -5.58
C ASP A 288 -7.82 -28.96 -6.08
N GLU A 289 -7.09 -29.79 -6.85
CA GLU A 289 -5.78 -29.42 -7.41
C GLU A 289 -5.84 -28.24 -8.41
N GLU A 290 -7.00 -27.93 -9.00
CA GLU A 290 -7.16 -26.77 -9.91
C GLU A 290 -7.40 -25.43 -9.17
N ASN A 291 -7.73 -25.46 -7.87
CA ASN A 291 -8.07 -24.28 -7.05
C ASN A 291 -7.31 -24.23 -5.70
N SER A 292 -6.23 -24.97 -5.54
CA SER A 292 -5.35 -24.83 -4.36
C SER A 292 -4.51 -23.56 -4.52
N GLU A 293 -5.16 -22.44 -4.24
CA GLU A 293 -4.68 -21.07 -4.28
C GLU A 293 -3.42 -20.91 -3.41
N VAL A 294 -2.36 -20.36 -4.00
CA VAL A 294 -1.03 -20.33 -3.38
C VAL A 294 -0.85 -19.02 -2.63
N GLU A 295 -1.14 -19.01 -1.34
CA GLU A 295 -0.85 -17.86 -0.46
C GLU A 295 0.68 -17.62 -0.37
N GLN A 296 1.11 -16.39 -0.68
CA GLN A 296 2.50 -15.99 -0.42
C GLN A 296 2.64 -15.74 1.08
N ILE A 297 3.47 -16.51 1.77
CA ILE A 297 3.68 -16.38 3.22
C ILE A 297 4.58 -15.18 3.58
N PRO A 298 4.54 -14.67 4.83
CA PRO A 298 5.49 -13.66 5.28
C PRO A 298 6.95 -14.12 5.11
N PHE A 299 7.77 -13.27 4.49
CA PHE A 299 9.14 -13.64 4.10
C PHE A 299 10.18 -12.75 4.77
N LEU A 300 11.14 -13.34 5.50
CA LEU A 300 12.21 -12.59 6.15
C LEU A 300 13.26 -12.15 5.12
N LEU A 301 13.17 -10.89 4.68
CA LEU A 301 14.05 -10.32 3.67
C LEU A 301 15.40 -9.91 4.26
N PHE A 302 15.40 -9.14 5.37
CA PHE A 302 16.62 -8.74 6.07
C PHE A 302 16.53 -9.03 7.56
N ARG A 303 17.51 -9.75 8.10
CA ARG A 303 17.49 -10.20 9.49
C ARG A 303 18.03 -9.14 10.44
N ALA A 304 17.41 -8.98 11.58
CA ALA A 304 17.94 -8.23 12.71
C ALA A 304 18.43 -9.15 13.82
N ASP A 305 19.20 -8.58 14.75
CA ASP A 305 19.56 -9.26 15.99
C ASP A 305 18.37 -9.25 16.97
N GLY A 306 18.06 -10.41 17.56
CA GLY A 306 16.93 -10.61 18.48
C GLY A 306 15.75 -11.38 17.86
N THR A 307 14.72 -11.60 18.66
CA THR A 307 13.47 -12.27 18.29
C THR A 307 12.28 -11.52 18.87
N ASN A 308 11.09 -11.76 18.31
CA ASN A 308 9.84 -11.33 18.89
C ASN A 308 8.69 -12.25 18.45
N SER A 309 7.56 -12.15 19.14
CA SER A 309 6.33 -12.83 18.76
C SER A 309 5.85 -12.33 17.40
N SER A 310 5.45 -13.28 16.57
CA SER A 310 4.91 -13.04 15.24
C SER A 310 3.65 -12.15 15.29
N PRO A 311 3.63 -11.03 14.55
CA PRO A 311 2.49 -10.11 14.48
C PRO A 311 1.44 -10.51 13.42
N TRP A 312 1.64 -11.63 12.72
CA TRP A 312 0.71 -12.09 11.68
C TRP A 312 -0.45 -12.87 12.28
N CYS A 313 -1.55 -12.97 11.54
CA CYS A 313 -2.73 -13.72 11.93
C CYS A 313 -2.47 -15.24 11.92
N PRO A 314 -3.31 -16.06 12.57
CA PRO A 314 -3.26 -17.50 12.43
C PRO A 314 -3.18 -17.92 10.96
N PRO A 315 -2.31 -18.89 10.60
CA PRO A 315 -1.57 -19.80 11.49
C PRO A 315 -0.18 -19.30 11.88
N TYR A 316 0.16 -18.06 11.55
CA TYR A 316 1.50 -17.50 11.79
C TYR A 316 1.61 -16.82 13.15
N ASP A 317 0.53 -16.68 13.90
CA ASP A 317 0.49 -16.00 15.19
C ASP A 317 1.18 -16.80 16.31
N ASN A 318 1.52 -16.12 17.41
CA ASN A 318 2.00 -16.73 18.65
C ASN A 318 3.30 -17.57 18.58
N ILE A 319 4.08 -17.46 17.51
CA ILE A 319 5.42 -18.07 17.41
C ILE A 319 6.52 -17.02 17.58
N ASP A 320 7.61 -17.38 18.27
CA ASP A 320 8.79 -16.52 18.37
C ASP A 320 9.63 -16.66 17.10
N ILE A 321 9.90 -15.53 16.45
CA ILE A 321 10.56 -15.46 15.16
C ILE A 321 11.67 -14.40 15.19
N PRO A 322 12.65 -14.48 14.27
CA PRO A 322 13.69 -13.46 14.19
C PRO A 322 13.13 -12.04 14.01
N ALA A 323 13.71 -11.06 14.67
CA ALA A 323 13.46 -9.67 14.31
C ALA A 323 14.02 -9.39 12.89
N GLY A 324 13.50 -8.38 12.20
CA GLY A 324 13.95 -8.04 10.85
C GLY A 324 12.91 -7.35 9.99
N LEU A 325 13.29 -7.07 8.74
CA LEU A 325 12.38 -6.57 7.71
C LEU A 325 11.80 -7.75 6.93
N TYR A 326 10.48 -7.86 6.97
CA TYR A 326 9.70 -8.87 6.29
C TYR A 326 8.99 -8.28 5.06
N ILE A 327 8.76 -9.11 4.05
CA ILE A 327 7.72 -8.88 3.05
C ILE A 327 6.44 -9.56 3.55
N GLU A 328 5.32 -8.86 3.43
CA GLU A 328 4.03 -9.31 3.94
C GLU A 328 3.51 -10.55 3.22
N GLU A 329 2.56 -11.20 3.90
CA GLU A 329 1.70 -12.20 3.30
C GLU A 329 0.85 -11.58 2.18
N ILE A 330 0.55 -12.37 1.15
CA ILE A 330 -0.38 -11.98 0.10
C ILE A 330 -1.35 -13.13 -0.13
N ASP A 331 -2.63 -12.80 -0.12
CA ASP A 331 -3.68 -13.65 -0.64
C ASP A 331 -3.94 -13.27 -2.11
N GLU A 332 -3.71 -14.21 -3.04
CA GLU A 332 -3.92 -13.98 -4.48
C GLU A 332 -5.37 -13.63 -4.83
N ASN A 333 -6.33 -13.96 -3.95
CA ASN A 333 -7.74 -13.65 -4.14
C ASN A 333 -8.15 -12.30 -3.57
N ARG A 334 -7.26 -11.66 -2.80
CA ARG A 334 -7.50 -10.35 -2.22
C ARG A 334 -7.07 -9.27 -3.19
N ALA A 335 -8.10 -8.64 -3.75
CA ALA A 335 -8.05 -7.52 -4.68
C ALA A 335 -7.32 -6.26 -4.16
N ASP A 336 -6.91 -6.24 -2.89
CA ASP A 336 -6.30 -5.11 -2.20
C ASP A 336 -4.84 -5.35 -1.76
N ASP A 337 -4.31 -6.56 -1.90
CA ASP A 337 -2.98 -6.88 -1.38
C ASP A 337 -1.87 -6.34 -2.29
N PHE A 338 -0.92 -5.62 -1.67
CA PHE A 338 0.28 -5.12 -2.33
C PHE A 338 1.43 -6.09 -2.12
N GLY A 339 1.88 -6.76 -3.18
CA GLY A 339 2.91 -7.79 -3.03
C GLY A 339 4.30 -7.29 -2.63
N ASN A 340 4.51 -5.98 -2.66
CA ASN A 340 5.73 -5.32 -2.21
C ASN A 340 5.62 -4.66 -0.84
N MET A 341 4.55 -4.93 -0.06
CA MET A 341 4.44 -4.47 1.33
C MET A 341 5.53 -5.08 2.21
N SER A 342 5.93 -4.31 3.21
CA SER A 342 6.98 -4.69 4.14
C SER A 342 6.66 -4.29 5.57
N ARG A 343 7.11 -5.11 6.51
CA ARG A 343 6.93 -4.91 7.95
C ARG A 343 8.25 -5.04 8.66
N LEU A 344 8.61 -4.03 9.45
CA LEU A 344 9.78 -4.08 10.30
C LEU A 344 9.37 -4.63 11.67
N LEU A 345 9.76 -5.87 11.97
CA LEU A 345 9.60 -6.46 13.30
C LEU A 345 10.82 -6.16 14.16
N LEU A 346 10.62 -5.44 15.25
CA LEU A 346 11.64 -5.13 16.23
C LEU A 346 11.63 -6.14 17.40
N PRO A 347 12.75 -6.35 18.11
CA PRO A 347 12.80 -7.22 19.28
C PRO A 347 12.24 -6.55 20.55
N PHE A 348 11.62 -5.39 20.42
CA PHE A 348 11.01 -4.61 21.50
C PHE A 348 9.89 -3.74 20.94
N ASP A 349 8.98 -3.31 21.82
CA ASP A 349 7.91 -2.40 21.45
C ASP A 349 8.41 -0.96 21.30
N ILE A 350 7.79 -0.22 20.37
CA ILE A 350 7.95 1.22 20.15
C ILE A 350 6.60 1.89 20.36
N GLY A 351 6.59 3.15 20.83
CA GLY A 351 5.38 3.98 20.96
C GLY A 351 4.98 4.25 22.41
N CYS A 352 5.60 3.58 23.38
CA CYS A 352 5.30 3.74 24.81
C CYS A 352 5.62 5.14 25.37
N LYS A 353 6.47 5.93 24.70
CA LYS A 353 6.78 7.32 25.07
C LYS A 353 5.90 8.35 24.36
N GLY A 354 5.06 7.93 23.40
CA GLY A 354 4.09 8.79 22.72
C GLY A 354 4.69 9.73 21.67
N TYR A 355 5.90 9.47 21.15
CA TYR A 355 6.54 10.26 20.10
C TYR A 355 6.53 9.57 18.74
N ALA A 356 6.53 8.23 18.71
CA ALA A 356 6.46 7.50 17.45
C ALA A 356 5.16 7.81 16.69
N ARG A 357 5.24 7.91 15.37
CA ARG A 357 4.12 8.25 14.48
C ARG A 357 4.04 7.31 13.28
N ASP A 358 2.82 7.04 12.83
CA ASP A 358 2.57 6.39 11.55
C ASP A 358 2.66 7.40 10.39
N SER A 359 2.44 6.92 9.17
CA SER A 359 2.51 7.77 7.97
C SER A 359 1.43 8.87 7.93
N THR A 360 0.35 8.75 8.70
CA THR A 360 -0.71 9.78 8.83
C THR A 360 -0.37 10.83 9.90
N GLY A 361 0.71 10.63 10.68
CA GLY A 361 1.08 11.53 11.76
C GLY A 361 0.35 11.24 13.06
N ARG A 362 -0.36 10.12 13.15
CA ARG A 362 -0.99 9.64 14.37
C ARG A 362 0.02 8.91 15.24
N GLN A 363 -0.13 9.02 16.56
CA GLN A 363 0.62 8.24 17.54
C GLN A 363 0.36 6.74 17.35
N ILE A 364 1.43 5.97 17.16
CA ILE A 364 1.35 4.51 17.19
C ILE A 364 1.33 4.00 18.63
N GLY A 365 0.63 2.88 18.83
CA GLY A 365 0.58 2.20 20.12
C GLY A 365 1.89 1.52 20.46
N SER A 366 1.99 0.96 21.68
CA SER A 366 3.14 0.16 22.09
C SER A 366 3.14 -1.19 21.37
N ASN A 367 3.79 -1.25 20.22
CA ASN A 367 3.88 -2.44 19.38
C ASN A 367 5.28 -2.56 18.76
N ALA A 368 5.69 -3.78 18.43
CA ALA A 368 7.00 -4.06 17.84
C ALA A 368 7.07 -3.94 16.31
N HIS A 369 5.94 -3.70 15.64
CA HIS A 369 5.83 -3.85 14.18
C HIS A 369 5.15 -2.68 13.44
N ASP A 370 4.69 -1.65 14.17
CA ASP A 370 3.98 -0.51 13.60
C ASP A 370 4.91 0.58 13.03
N LEU A 371 6.21 0.49 13.29
CA LEU A 371 7.17 1.46 12.76
C LEU A 371 7.16 1.42 11.23
N TYR A 372 7.17 2.61 10.62
CA TYR A 372 7.06 2.84 9.18
C TYR A 372 5.70 2.52 8.53
N GLN A 373 4.76 1.93 9.26
CA GLN A 373 3.47 1.55 8.69
C GLN A 373 2.60 2.78 8.40
N ALA A 374 1.65 2.59 7.47
CA ALA A 374 0.52 3.48 7.34
C ALA A 374 -0.53 3.11 8.39
N CYS A 375 -1.33 4.08 8.82
CA CYS A 375 -2.47 3.81 9.68
C CYS A 375 -3.45 2.86 9.00
N SER A 376 -4.30 2.18 9.78
CA SER A 376 -5.34 1.29 9.26
C SER A 376 -6.25 1.93 8.20
N VAL A 377 -6.34 3.27 8.22
CA VAL A 377 -6.96 4.08 7.17
C VAL A 377 -5.98 5.19 6.80
N ASN A 378 -5.53 5.19 5.55
CA ASN A 378 -4.59 6.19 5.05
C ASN A 378 -5.27 7.25 4.16
N GLY A 379 -6.56 7.11 3.89
CA GLY A 379 -7.36 8.06 3.10
C GLY A 379 -7.21 7.93 1.58
N PHE A 380 -6.29 7.09 1.08
CA PHE A 380 -6.18 6.73 -0.32
C PHE A 380 -6.90 5.41 -0.63
N LEU A 381 -6.63 4.39 0.20
CA LEU A 381 -7.11 3.01 0.03
C LEU A 381 -7.41 2.41 1.41
N GLY A 382 -7.82 1.14 1.41
CA GLY A 382 -7.93 0.34 2.62
C GLY A 382 -6.58 -0.06 3.24
N LEU A 383 -6.65 -1.04 4.13
CA LEU A 383 -5.53 -1.57 4.90
C LEU A 383 -4.40 -2.06 3.99
N HIS A 384 -3.25 -1.38 3.98
CA HIS A 384 -2.03 -1.90 3.36
C HIS A 384 -0.78 -1.47 4.13
N GLY A 385 0.23 -2.35 4.14
CA GLY A 385 1.54 -2.10 4.72
C GLY A 385 2.40 -1.19 3.85
N VAL A 386 3.54 -0.74 4.41
CA VAL A 386 4.44 0.15 3.67
C VAL A 386 5.24 -0.59 2.61
N GLN A 387 5.31 -0.03 1.40
CA GLN A 387 6.08 -0.60 0.28
C GLN A 387 7.60 -0.61 0.59
N LEU A 388 8.28 -1.73 0.29
CA LEU A 388 9.70 -1.96 0.60
C LEU A 388 10.62 -0.79 0.23
N HIS A 389 10.46 -0.26 -0.99
CA HIS A 389 11.34 0.79 -1.48
C HIS A 389 11.29 2.06 -0.62
N LYS A 390 10.15 2.39 0.01
CA LYS A 390 10.02 3.57 0.89
C LYS A 390 10.86 3.42 2.16
N VAL A 391 10.86 2.22 2.75
CA VAL A 391 11.70 1.89 3.92
C VAL A 391 13.18 2.00 3.54
N LEU A 392 13.56 1.42 2.40
CA LEU A 392 14.96 1.46 1.93
C LEU A 392 15.43 2.88 1.57
N LEU A 393 14.55 3.72 1.00
CA LEU A 393 14.84 5.12 0.73
C LEU A 393 15.03 5.92 2.02
N ASN A 394 14.18 5.70 3.02
CA ASN A 394 14.34 6.32 4.34
C ASN A 394 15.69 5.94 4.96
N TRP A 395 16.06 4.65 4.94
CA TRP A 395 17.35 4.18 5.45
C TRP A 395 18.53 4.79 4.71
N ALA A 396 18.47 4.86 3.37
CA ALA A 396 19.51 5.49 2.57
C ALA A 396 19.69 6.96 2.97
N GLU A 397 18.59 7.69 3.16
CA GLU A 397 18.62 9.09 3.58
C GLU A 397 19.28 9.27 4.96
N ARG A 398 19.03 8.37 5.92
CA ARG A 398 19.67 8.42 7.25
C ARG A 398 21.19 8.25 7.15
N VAL A 399 21.67 7.36 6.28
CA VAL A 399 23.11 7.18 6.03
C VAL A 399 23.70 8.41 5.35
N GLU A 400 23.05 8.91 4.28
CA GLU A 400 23.52 10.06 3.49
C GLU A 400 23.63 11.34 4.34
N ARG A 401 22.61 11.62 5.16
CA ARG A 401 22.58 12.78 6.07
C ARG A 401 23.52 12.61 7.27
N GLY A 402 24.01 11.41 7.51
CA GLY A 402 24.84 11.07 8.66
C GLY A 402 24.10 11.01 9.97
N ASP A 403 22.79 10.78 9.93
CA ASP A 403 22.00 10.39 11.11
C ASP A 403 22.44 9.02 11.63
N TRP A 404 22.86 8.14 10.71
CA TRP A 404 23.46 6.85 11.01
C TRP A 404 24.95 6.85 10.67
N GLU A 405 25.76 6.45 11.65
CA GLU A 405 27.20 6.27 11.48
C GLU A 405 27.48 4.98 10.69
N VAL A 406 28.62 4.95 9.99
CA VAL A 406 29.06 3.77 9.22
C VAL A 406 30.47 3.40 9.70
N ASP A 407 30.63 2.16 10.14
CA ASP A 407 31.89 1.57 10.61
C ASP A 407 32.41 0.49 9.65
N GLU A 408 33.37 -0.31 10.09
CA GLU A 408 33.97 -1.39 9.29
C GLU A 408 32.98 -2.50 8.88
N ASN A 409 31.86 -2.66 9.59
CA ASN A 409 30.84 -3.70 9.37
C ASN A 409 29.59 -3.18 8.64
N GLY A 410 29.53 -1.89 8.34
CA GLY A 410 28.39 -1.24 7.66
C GLY A 410 27.75 -0.17 8.53
N VAL A 411 26.43 -0.07 8.50
CA VAL A 411 25.71 0.86 9.38
C VAL A 411 25.92 0.48 10.84
N ALA A 412 26.47 1.39 11.61
CA ALA A 412 26.80 1.20 13.01
C ALA A 412 25.58 1.42 13.92
N GLY A 413 25.70 0.92 15.16
CA GLY A 413 24.62 0.94 16.13
C GLY A 413 23.79 -0.35 16.06
N GLY A 414 23.42 -0.87 17.23
CA GLY A 414 22.54 -2.03 17.32
C GLY A 414 21.09 -1.68 17.02
N ILE A 415 20.24 -2.72 16.99
CA ILE A 415 18.79 -2.62 16.75
C ILE A 415 18.09 -1.65 17.71
N GLU A 416 18.66 -1.44 18.90
CA GLU A 416 18.26 -0.45 19.90
C GLU A 416 18.19 0.99 19.37
N LYS A 417 18.93 1.32 18.31
CA LYS A 417 18.90 2.64 17.66
C LYS A 417 17.51 3.01 17.14
N PHE A 418 16.66 2.03 16.83
CA PHE A 418 15.27 2.29 16.43
C PHE A 418 14.42 2.88 17.56
N LYS A 419 14.85 2.81 18.83
CA LYS A 419 14.17 3.50 19.95
C LYS A 419 14.18 5.02 19.81
N ASP A 420 15.07 5.58 18.98
CA ASP A 420 15.08 7.01 18.65
C ASP A 420 13.77 7.43 17.96
N ALA A 421 13.07 6.51 17.29
CA ALA A 421 11.76 6.74 16.70
C ALA A 421 10.70 7.20 17.71
N ASP A 422 10.90 6.90 19.00
CA ASP A 422 10.00 7.29 20.09
C ASP A 422 10.64 8.33 21.00
N THR A 423 11.36 9.29 20.41
CA THR A 423 11.97 10.42 21.11
C THR A 423 11.53 11.75 20.51
N PRO A 424 11.42 12.83 21.32
CA PRO A 424 11.00 14.14 20.83
C PRO A 424 11.90 14.69 19.72
N ASP A 425 13.20 14.38 19.75
CA ASP A 425 14.20 14.98 18.87
C ASP A 425 14.37 14.21 17.53
N HIS A 426 13.88 12.98 17.42
CA HIS A 426 14.22 12.11 16.28
C HIS A 426 13.03 11.42 15.62
N TRP A 427 11.84 11.39 16.21
CA TRP A 427 10.69 10.61 15.70
C TRP A 427 10.38 10.91 14.22
N GLU A 428 10.47 12.17 13.80
CA GLU A 428 10.22 12.62 12.41
C GLU A 428 11.12 11.89 11.39
N LYS A 429 12.32 11.46 11.82
CA LYS A 429 13.25 10.73 10.95
C LYS A 429 12.77 9.32 10.62
N TYR A 430 11.88 8.77 11.43
CA TYR A 430 11.36 7.41 11.29
C TYR A 430 9.92 7.40 10.75
N GLN A 431 9.38 8.56 10.39
CA GLN A 431 8.11 8.67 9.70
C GLN A 431 8.33 8.58 8.19
N ILE A 432 7.54 7.75 7.51
CA ILE A 432 7.48 7.72 6.04
C ILE A 432 6.29 8.58 5.61
N SER A 433 6.49 9.37 4.55
CA SER A 433 5.42 10.18 4.00
C SER A 433 4.30 9.30 3.44
N LEU A 434 3.07 9.72 3.72
CA LEU A 434 1.87 9.06 3.22
C LEU A 434 1.85 9.00 1.70
N SER A 435 1.51 7.83 1.17
CA SER A 435 1.05 7.66 -0.19
C SER A 435 0.12 6.44 -0.25
N TRP A 436 -0.44 6.19 -1.42
CA TRP A 436 -1.07 4.91 -1.73
C TRP A 436 -0.05 3.76 -1.77
#